data_AF-A0A7Y5DG56-F1
#
_entry.id   AF-A0A7Y5DG56-F1
#
_cell.length_a   1.000
_cell.length_b   1.000
_cell.length_c   1.000
_cell.angle_alpha   90.00
_cell.angle_beta   90.00
_cell.angle_gamma   90.00
#
_symmetry.space_group_name_H-M   'P 1'
#
loop_
_entity.id
_entity.type
_entity.pdbx_description
1 polymer ?
#
loop_
_entity_poly.entity_id
_entity_poly.type
_entity_poly.pdbx_seq_one_letter_code
_entity_poly.pdbx_strand_id
1 'polypeptide(L)'
;MSTHSKIPSGLGARRDKTYQEDEHDSYKLQGKLKEPTACPTCGAVFHQGRWTWDAKPAGAHETQCPACHRIHDKYPKGLVTIKGPFKDTQHEQLTGVVRNMEEKEKTEHP
;
A
#
# COMPACT_ATOMS: atom_id res chain seq x y z
N MET A 1 23.25 -26.06 -11.64
CA MET A 1 22.82 -25.57 -10.31
C MET A 1 21.34 -25.22 -10.42
N SER A 2 20.47 -26.19 -10.10
CA SER A 2 19.02 -26.03 -10.25
C SER A 2 18.46 -25.25 -9.06
N THR A 3 17.94 -24.06 -9.33
CA THR A 3 17.25 -23.24 -8.33
C THR A 3 15.88 -23.82 -8.05
N HIS A 4 15.73 -24.56 -6.94
CA HIS A 4 14.43 -24.98 -6.44
C HIS A 4 13.63 -23.76 -5.98
N SER A 5 12.70 -23.31 -6.82
CA SER A 5 11.69 -22.32 -6.42
C SER A 5 10.69 -23.03 -5.50
N LYS A 6 10.76 -22.74 -4.19
CA LYS A 6 9.84 -23.25 -3.18
C LYS A 6 8.49 -22.57 -3.38
N ILE A 7 7.61 -23.19 -4.18
CA ILE A 7 6.20 -22.80 -4.23
C ILE A 7 5.56 -23.29 -2.91
N PRO A 8 5.01 -22.42 -2.05
CA PRO A 8 4.33 -22.85 -0.84
C PRO A 8 3.05 -23.62 -1.21
N SER A 9 2.88 -24.80 -0.64
CA SER A 9 1.68 -25.61 -0.82
C SER A 9 0.47 -24.94 -0.16
N GLY A 10 -0.62 -24.73 -0.91
CA GLY A 10 -1.88 -24.15 -0.41
C GLY A 10 -2.54 -23.09 -1.31
N LEU A 11 -1.95 -22.76 -2.45
CA LEU A 11 -2.41 -21.70 -3.35
C LEU A 11 -3.40 -22.25 -4.39
N GLY A 12 -4.70 -22.14 -4.12
CA GLY A 12 -5.74 -22.34 -5.13
C GLY A 12 -5.61 -21.36 -6.31
N ALA A 13 -6.36 -21.61 -7.40
CA ALA A 13 -6.25 -20.94 -8.70
C ALA A 13 -6.56 -19.42 -8.75
N ARG A 14 -6.63 -18.74 -7.61
CA ARG A 14 -6.83 -17.29 -7.49
C ARG A 14 -5.47 -16.62 -7.31
N ARG A 15 -4.76 -16.49 -8.42
CA ARG A 15 -3.42 -15.86 -8.51
C ARG A 15 -3.44 -14.36 -8.18
N ASP A 16 -4.63 -13.75 -8.10
CA ASP A 16 -4.87 -12.32 -7.82
C ASP A 16 -4.49 -11.87 -6.40
N LYS A 17 -4.19 -12.79 -5.48
CA LYS A 17 -3.88 -12.46 -4.08
C LYS A 17 -2.52 -12.96 -3.58
N THR A 18 -1.66 -13.42 -4.48
CA THR A 18 -0.33 -13.95 -4.09
C THR A 18 0.66 -12.80 -3.95
N TYR A 19 0.57 -12.03 -2.87
CA TYR A 19 1.60 -11.05 -2.51
C TYR A 19 2.72 -11.79 -1.77
N GLN A 20 3.87 -11.93 -2.41
CA GLN A 20 5.09 -12.26 -1.68
C GLN A 20 5.53 -10.98 -0.95
N GLU A 21 5.54 -11.01 0.39
CA GLU A 21 6.08 -9.91 1.16
C GLU A 21 7.59 -9.84 0.91
N ASP A 22 8.06 -8.71 0.39
CA ASP A 22 9.49 -8.43 0.31
C ASP A 22 10.03 -8.26 1.73
N GLU A 23 10.97 -9.11 2.14
CA GLU A 23 11.47 -9.13 3.52
C GLU A 23 12.20 -7.83 3.93
N HIS A 24 12.58 -6.97 2.96
CA HIS A 24 13.40 -5.78 3.16
C HIS A 24 12.75 -4.48 2.67
N ASP A 25 11.53 -4.18 3.13
CA ASP A 25 10.89 -2.89 2.89
C ASP A 25 11.45 -1.80 3.83
N SER A 26 12.26 -0.86 3.31
CA SER A 26 12.85 0.25 4.10
C SER A 26 11.81 1.15 4.77
N TYR A 27 10.56 1.14 4.29
CA TYR A 27 9.47 1.91 4.88
C TYR A 27 8.69 1.12 5.95
N LYS A 28 9.02 -0.16 6.17
CA LYS A 28 8.42 -0.97 7.23
C LYS A 28 8.86 -0.43 8.59
N LEU A 29 7.91 -0.33 9.51
CA LEU A 29 8.18 0.04 10.89
C LEU A 29 9.18 -0.95 11.51
N GLN A 30 10.32 -0.42 11.96
CA GLN A 30 11.40 -1.21 12.57
C GLN A 30 11.09 -1.63 14.02
N GLY A 31 9.95 -1.19 14.57
CA GLY A 31 9.51 -1.50 15.91
C GLY A 31 8.08 -1.00 16.16
N LYS A 32 7.54 -1.33 17.34
CA LYS A 32 6.22 -0.83 17.74
C LYS A 32 6.31 0.65 18.10
N LEU A 33 5.41 1.45 17.51
CA LEU A 33 5.22 2.84 17.91
C LEU A 33 4.51 2.90 19.26
N LYS A 34 4.72 3.99 19.99
CA LYS A 34 3.97 4.25 21.24
C LYS A 34 2.52 4.55 20.89
N GLU A 35 1.59 3.82 21.48
CA GLU A 35 0.17 4.07 21.20
C GLU A 35 -0.41 5.11 22.17
N PRO A 36 -1.23 6.06 21.70
CA PRO A 36 -1.58 6.31 20.30
C PRO A 36 -0.53 7.18 19.57
N THR A 37 -0.23 6.86 18.31
CA THR A 37 0.57 7.70 17.41
C THR A 37 -0.28 8.11 16.21
N ALA A 38 -0.15 9.34 15.71
CA ALA A 38 -0.83 9.82 14.52
C ALA A 38 0.17 10.38 13.49
N CYS A 39 -0.16 10.23 12.22
CA CYS A 39 0.60 10.84 11.13
C CYS A 39 0.27 12.34 11.05
N PRO A 40 1.26 13.25 11.14
CA PRO A 40 0.99 14.68 11.02
C PRO A 40 0.61 15.11 9.59
N THR A 41 0.88 14.27 8.58
CA THR A 41 0.62 14.59 7.17
C THR A 41 -0.77 14.18 6.71
N CYS A 42 -1.15 12.91 6.90
CA CYS A 42 -2.46 12.41 6.48
C CYS A 42 -3.46 12.27 7.64
N GLY A 43 -2.99 12.23 8.89
CA GLY A 43 -3.87 12.04 10.05
C GLY A 43 -4.16 10.59 10.43
N ALA A 44 -3.66 9.61 9.68
CA ALA A 44 -3.78 8.19 10.03
C ALA A 44 -3.29 7.92 11.46
N VAL A 45 -4.01 7.10 12.22
CA VAL A 45 -3.71 6.75 13.61
C VAL A 45 -3.17 5.32 13.69
N PHE A 46 -2.07 5.14 14.39
CA PHE A 46 -1.51 3.84 14.73
C PHE A 46 -2.12 3.34 16.04
N HIS A 47 -2.88 2.24 15.94
CA HIS A 47 -3.57 1.60 17.05
C HIS A 47 -3.57 0.08 16.86
N GLN A 48 -3.27 -0.67 17.92
CA GLN A 48 -3.16 -2.14 17.90
C GLN A 48 -2.24 -2.67 16.80
N GLY A 49 -1.10 -2.02 16.57
CA GLY A 49 -0.13 -2.46 15.56
C GLY A 49 -0.51 -2.16 14.10
N ARG A 50 -1.61 -1.46 13.83
CA ARG A 50 -2.08 -1.12 12.47
C ARG A 50 -2.35 0.37 12.33
N TRP A 51 -2.22 0.88 11.11
CA TRP A 51 -2.66 2.23 10.76
C TRP A 51 -4.14 2.19 10.37
N THR A 52 -4.93 3.11 10.93
CA THR A 52 -6.36 3.29 10.69
C THR A 52 -6.69 4.77 10.50
N TRP A 53 -7.90 5.07 10.02
CA TRP A 53 -8.42 6.43 9.87
C TRP A 53 -9.39 6.80 11.00
N ASP A 54 -9.11 6.31 12.21
CA ASP A 54 -9.90 6.64 13.40
C ASP A 54 -9.65 8.09 13.84
N ALA A 55 -10.53 8.63 14.68
CA ALA A 55 -10.36 9.97 15.23
C ALA A 55 -9.01 10.10 15.97
N LYS A 56 -8.23 11.14 15.63
CA LYS A 56 -6.95 11.45 16.30
C LYS A 56 -7.19 11.66 17.80
N PRO A 57 -6.66 10.80 18.69
CA PRO A 57 -6.84 10.98 20.11
C PRO A 57 -6.03 12.17 20.63
N ALA A 58 -6.54 12.82 21.68
CA ALA A 58 -5.84 13.93 22.32
C ALA A 58 -4.51 13.46 22.91
N GLY A 59 -3.43 14.19 22.63
CA GLY A 59 -2.09 13.84 23.10
C GLY A 59 -1.41 12.69 22.36
N ALA A 60 -1.91 12.29 21.17
CA ALA A 60 -1.22 11.31 20.33
C ALA A 60 0.20 11.78 19.99
N HIS A 61 1.15 10.84 20.05
CA HIS A 61 2.48 11.06 19.50
C HIS A 61 2.40 11.32 18.00
N GLU A 62 3.37 12.04 17.45
CA GLU A 62 3.40 12.32 16.01
C GLU A 62 4.56 11.59 15.35
N THR A 63 4.26 10.84 14.30
CA THR A 63 5.26 10.15 13.47
C THR A 63 4.69 9.97 12.07
N GLN A 64 5.47 10.28 11.05
CA GLN A 64 5.05 10.13 9.67
C GLN A 64 4.82 8.64 9.34
N CYS A 65 3.68 8.33 8.72
CA CYS A 65 3.37 6.95 8.37
C CYS A 65 4.22 6.47 7.17
N PRO A 66 4.41 5.14 7.02
CA PRO A 66 5.14 4.57 5.87
C PRO A 66 4.65 5.01 4.50
N ALA A 67 3.34 5.22 4.35
CA ALA A 67 2.74 5.67 3.09
C ALA A 67 3.13 7.12 2.77
N CYS A 68 3.07 8.01 3.75
CA CYS A 68 3.49 9.40 3.58
C CYS A 68 4.99 9.53 3.31
N HIS A 69 5.82 8.68 3.94
CA HIS A 69 7.25 8.62 3.63
C HIS A 69 7.50 8.25 2.16
N ARG A 70 6.81 7.22 1.63
CA ARG A 70 6.91 6.84 0.22
C ARG A 70 6.48 7.94 -0.75
N ILE A 71 5.40 8.65 -0.43
CA ILE A 71 4.89 9.76 -1.25
C ILE A 71 5.93 10.88 -1.31
N HIS A 72 6.51 11.25 -0.16
CA HIS A 72 7.55 12.26 -0.06
C HIS A 72 8.77 11.89 -0.92
N ASP A 73 9.23 10.64 -0.82
CA ASP A 73 10.41 10.16 -1.54
C ASP A 73 10.12 9.79 -3.00
N LYS A 74 8.86 9.93 -3.44
CA LYS A 74 8.38 9.53 -4.77
C LYS A 74 8.72 8.06 -5.09
N TYR A 75 8.65 7.20 -4.07
CA TYR A 75 9.00 5.78 -4.17
C TYR A 75 7.74 4.91 -4.01
N PRO A 76 7.06 4.52 -5.11
CA PRO A 76 5.81 3.78 -5.03
C PRO A 76 6.05 2.37 -4.48
N LYS A 77 5.08 1.86 -3.72
CA LYS A 77 5.11 0.48 -3.19
C LYS A 77 5.08 -0.58 -4.31
N GLY A 78 4.54 -0.23 -5.47
CA GLY A 78 4.49 -1.13 -6.62
C GLY A 78 4.20 -0.38 -7.90
N LEU A 79 4.51 -1.03 -9.03
CA LEU A 79 4.24 -0.54 -10.38
C LEU A 79 3.33 -1.52 -11.10
N VAL A 80 2.29 -1.00 -11.74
CA VAL A 80 1.38 -1.79 -12.59
C VAL A 80 1.66 -1.43 -14.04
N THR A 81 2.01 -2.43 -14.85
CA THR A 81 2.26 -2.25 -16.29
C THR A 81 1.19 -2.97 -17.10
N ILE A 82 0.43 -2.22 -17.91
CA ILE A 82 -0.60 -2.76 -18.80
C ILE A 82 0.00 -2.88 -20.21
N LYS A 83 -0.10 -4.07 -20.82
CA LYS A 83 0.44 -4.38 -22.15
C LYS A 83 -0.66 -4.93 -23.07
N GLY A 84 -0.47 -4.79 -24.38
CA GLY A 84 -1.35 -5.34 -25.41
C GLY A 84 -2.15 -4.27 -26.18
N PRO A 85 -2.73 -4.62 -27.34
CA PRO A 85 -3.32 -3.67 -28.29
C PRO A 85 -4.59 -2.99 -27.75
N PHE A 86 -5.27 -3.61 -26.78
CA PHE A 86 -6.42 -3.03 -26.10
C PHE A 86 -6.05 -1.72 -25.40
N LYS A 87 -4.83 -1.60 -24.86
CA LYS A 87 -4.39 -0.38 -24.19
C LYS A 87 -4.31 0.82 -25.13
N ASP A 88 -3.97 0.57 -26.40
CA ASP A 88 -3.80 1.60 -27.41
C ASP A 88 -5.15 1.97 -28.03
N THR A 89 -6.04 0.98 -28.17
CA THR A 89 -7.38 1.18 -28.75
C THR A 89 -8.37 1.79 -27.76
N GLN A 90 -8.25 1.45 -26.47
CA GLN A 90 -9.19 1.82 -25.39
C GLN A 90 -8.48 2.50 -24.22
N HIS A 91 -7.51 3.37 -24.54
CA HIS A 91 -6.68 4.07 -23.55
C HIS A 91 -7.51 4.89 -22.56
N GLU A 92 -8.54 5.60 -23.04
CA GLU A 92 -9.40 6.45 -22.22
C GLU A 92 -10.20 5.62 -21.21
N GLN A 93 -10.79 4.51 -21.64
CA GLN A 93 -11.53 3.61 -20.75
C GLN A 93 -10.63 3.06 -19.64
N LEU A 94 -9.41 2.61 -19.99
CA LEU A 94 -8.44 2.12 -18.99
C LEU A 94 -8.05 3.21 -18.01
N THR A 95 -7.76 4.41 -18.50
CA THR A 95 -7.40 5.56 -17.67
C THR A 95 -8.55 5.93 -16.74
N GLY A 96 -9.79 5.89 -17.22
CA GLY A 96 -11.00 6.13 -16.43
C GLY A 96 -11.14 5.14 -15.28
N VAL A 97 -10.95 3.84 -15.53
CA VAL A 97 -11.00 2.82 -14.46
C VAL A 97 -9.93 3.08 -13.40
N VAL A 98 -8.70 3.40 -13.80
CA VAL A 98 -7.60 3.69 -12.87
C VAL A 98 -7.91 4.92 -12.02
N ARG A 99 -8.37 6.02 -12.63
CA ARG A 99 -8.71 7.27 -11.93
C ARG A 99 -9.90 7.10 -10.99
N ASN A 100 -10.96 6.42 -11.41
CA ASN A 100 -12.12 6.17 -10.56
C ASN A 100 -11.74 5.34 -9.34
N MET A 101 -10.86 4.35 -9.51
CA MET A 101 -10.33 3.57 -8.38
C MET A 101 -9.49 4.46 -7.46
N GLU A 102 -8.57 5.25 -8.01
CA GLU A 102 -7.75 6.18 -7.25
C GLU A 102 -8.58 7.18 -6.42
N GLU A 103 -9.59 7.79 -7.03
CA GLU A 103 -10.49 8.75 -6.37
C GLU A 103 -11.28 8.09 -5.24
N LYS A 104 -11.81 6.88 -5.48
CA LYS A 104 -12.51 6.12 -4.47
C LYS A 104 -11.61 5.83 -3.26
N GLU A 105 -10.42 5.27 -3.50
CA GLU A 105 -9.48 4.92 -2.44
C GLU A 105 -9.04 6.16 -1.66
N LYS A 106 -8.77 7.29 -2.32
CA LYS A 106 -8.46 8.57 -1.64
C LYS A 106 -9.60 9.11 -0.79
N THR A 107 -10.84 8.86 -1.18
CA THR A 107 -12.02 9.30 -0.43
C THR A 107 -12.25 8.45 0.82
N GLU A 108 -12.06 7.13 0.69
CA GLU A 108 -12.21 6.18 1.80
C GLU A 108 -11.00 6.19 2.74
N HIS A 109 -9.83 6.60 2.25
CA HIS A 109 -8.53 6.55 2.92
C HIS A 109 -7.68 7.83 2.72
N PRO A 110 -8.10 8.99 3.26
CA PRO A 110 -7.48 10.30 3.02
C PRO A 110 -6.18 10.54 3.80
#